data_AF-V9GG53-F1
#
_entry.id   AF-V9GG53-F1
#
_cell.length_a   1.000
_cell.length_b   1.000
_cell.length_c   1.000
_cell.angle_alpha   90.00
_cell.angle_beta   90.00
_cell.angle_gamma   90.00
#
_symmetry.space_group_name_H-M   'P 1'
#
loop_
_entity.id
_entity.type
_entity.pdbx_description
1 polymer ?
#
loop_
_entity_poly.entity_id
_entity_poly.type
_entity_poly.pdbx_seq_one_letter_code
_entity_poly.pdbx_strand_id
1 'polypeptide(L)'
;MLGAQVDLNRHENLFIIACSVGIGLGVTTVPGLFESLPDNLRILMDNGIVAGSLTAIILNLIFNGLNYTKPKHTNHNQGEEHAA
;
A
#
# COMPACT_ATOMS: atom_id res chain seq x y z
N MET A 1 -12.64 -17.88 -9.61
CA MET A 1 -11.55 -17.09 -10.20
C MET A 1 -11.97 -15.63 -10.24
N LEU A 2 -11.69 -14.84 -9.20
CA LEU A 2 -11.76 -13.37 -9.26
C LEU A 2 -10.85 -12.81 -8.15
N GLY A 3 -9.55 -13.05 -8.27
CA GLY A 3 -8.57 -12.26 -7.52
C GLY A 3 -8.39 -10.96 -8.28
N ALA A 4 -8.87 -9.84 -7.74
CA ALA A 4 -8.46 -8.53 -8.23
C ALA A 4 -6.93 -8.47 -8.12
N GLN A 5 -6.24 -8.64 -9.25
CA GLN A 5 -4.78 -8.63 -9.25
C GLN A 5 -4.32 -7.24 -8.90
N VAL A 6 -3.56 -7.14 -7.80
CA VAL A 6 -2.82 -5.93 -7.48
C VAL A 6 -1.68 -5.82 -8.48
N ASP A 7 -1.58 -4.68 -9.14
CA ASP A 7 -0.45 -4.41 -10.04
C ASP A 7 0.83 -4.25 -9.21
N LEU A 8 1.71 -5.26 -9.29
CA LEU A 8 3.00 -5.29 -8.61
C LEU A 8 4.10 -4.57 -9.38
N ASN A 9 3.85 -4.09 -10.61
CA ASN A 9 4.79 -3.24 -11.34
C ASN A 9 4.82 -1.82 -10.77
N ARG A 10 3.80 -1.44 -9.99
CA ARG A 10 3.81 -0.19 -9.24
C ARG A 10 4.72 -0.34 -8.01
N HIS A 11 5.85 0.37 -8.03
CA HIS A 11 6.81 0.40 -6.91
C HIS A 11 6.15 0.68 -5.56
N GLU A 12 5.13 1.53 -5.53
CA GLU A 12 4.37 1.87 -4.33
C GLU A 12 3.62 0.65 -3.76
N ASN A 13 2.89 -0.08 -4.59
CA ASN A 13 2.16 -1.28 -4.17
C ASN A 13 3.14 -2.33 -3.65
N LEU A 14 4.26 -2.53 -4.34
CA LEU A 14 5.30 -3.47 -3.91
C LEU A 14 5.91 -3.07 -2.57
N PHE A 15 6.18 -1.77 -2.37
CA PHE A 15 6.72 -1.25 -1.11
C PHE A 15 5.73 -1.39 0.05
N ILE A 16 4.44 -1.05 -0.17
CA ILE A 16 3.38 -1.25 0.82
C ILE A 16 3.33 -2.71 1.28
N ILE A 17 3.34 -3.65 0.33
CA ILE A 17 3.31 -5.09 0.61
C ILE A 17 4.55 -5.52 1.40
N ALA A 18 5.75 -5.15 0.92
CA ALA A 18 7.01 -5.54 1.55
C ALA A 18 7.12 -5.03 2.99
N CYS A 19 6.81 -3.76 3.23
CA CYS A 19 6.84 -3.16 4.57
C CYS A 19 5.77 -3.75 5.49
N SER A 20 4.55 -3.96 5.00
CA SER A 20 3.47 -4.59 5.78
C SER A 20 3.85 -5.98 6.27
N VAL A 21 4.39 -6.81 5.37
CA VAL A 21 4.81 -8.17 5.71
C VAL A 21 6.01 -8.14 6.66
N GLY A 22 7.01 -7.30 6.39
CA GLY A 22 8.19 -7.14 7.25
C GLY A 22 7.84 -6.71 8.66
N ILE A 23 6.94 -5.73 8.81
CA ILE A 23 6.47 -5.28 10.13
C ILE A 23 5.64 -6.36 10.81
N GLY A 24 4.67 -6.98 10.14
CA GLY A 24 3.85 -8.02 10.75
C GLY A 24 4.67 -9.22 11.26
N LEU A 25 5.67 -9.64 10.49
CA LEU A 25 6.64 -10.65 10.91
C LEU A 25 7.55 -10.13 12.03
N GLY A 26 8.03 -8.90 11.94
CA GLY A 26 8.90 -8.27 12.94
C GLY A 26 8.26 -8.13 14.32
N VAL A 27 6.95 -7.82 14.37
CA VAL A 27 6.21 -7.76 15.62
C VAL A 27 6.06 -9.16 16.24
N THR A 28 5.85 -10.17 15.40
CA THR A 28 5.72 -11.55 15.86
C THR A 28 7.04 -12.14 16.37
N THR A 29 8.17 -11.74 15.79
CA THR A 29 9.50 -12.22 16.20
C THR A 29 10.04 -11.52 17.44
N VAL A 30 9.57 -10.29 17.73
CA VAL A 30 9.98 -9.51 18.91
C VAL A 30 8.74 -9.00 19.66
N PRO A 31 8.07 -9.86 20.45
CA PRO A 31 6.87 -9.47 21.20
C PRO A 31 7.16 -8.42 22.29
N GLY A 32 8.43 -8.23 22.67
CA GLY A 32 8.88 -7.19 23.60
C GLY A 32 8.98 -5.78 23.01
N LEU A 33 8.83 -5.62 21.69
CA LEU A 33 9.04 -4.33 21.01
C LEU A 33 8.02 -3.26 21.43
N PHE A 34 6.86 -3.68 21.95
CA PHE A 34 5.73 -2.82 22.28
C PHE A 34 5.39 -2.82 23.78
N GLU A 35 6.31 -3.21 24.66
CA GLU A 35 6.11 -3.21 26.12
C GLU A 35 5.86 -1.83 26.72
N SER A 36 6.29 -0.76 26.04
CA SER A 36 6.04 0.63 26.46
C SER A 36 4.69 1.19 26.00
N LEU A 37 3.86 0.41 25.29
CA LEU A 37 2.51 0.83 24.90
C LEU A 37 1.46 0.42 25.92
N PRO A 38 0.36 1.19 26.03
CA PRO A 38 -0.77 0.83 26.89
C PRO A 38 -1.36 -0.53 26.51
N ASP A 39 -1.83 -1.28 27.53
CA ASP A 39 -2.26 -2.69 27.40
C ASP A 39 -3.22 -2.95 26.23
N ASN A 40 -4.14 -2.01 25.98
CA ASN A 40 -5.13 -2.11 24.90
C ASN A 40 -4.49 -2.18 23.51
N LEU A 41 -3.40 -1.44 23.28
CA LEU A 41 -2.67 -1.46 22.00
C LEU A 41 -1.71 -2.65 21.93
N ARG A 42 -1.14 -3.05 23.07
CA ARG A 42 -0.22 -4.19 23.14
C ARG A 42 -0.90 -5.48 22.71
N ILE A 43 -2.12 -5.75 23.21
CA ILE A 43 -2.90 -6.95 22.85
C ILE A 43 -3.21 -6.98 21.34
N LEU A 44 -3.44 -5.82 20.74
CA LEU A 44 -3.73 -5.70 19.31
C LEU A 44 -2.48 -5.91 18.46
N MET A 45 -1.34 -5.32 18.86
CA MET A 45 -0.06 -5.44 18.17
C MET A 45 0.59 -6.81 18.34
N ASP A 46 0.35 -7.52 19.45
CA ASP A 46 0.83 -8.90 19.68
C ASP A 46 0.45 -9.85 18.52
N ASN A 47 -0.62 -9.50 17.79
CA ASN A 47 -1.01 -10.16 16.56
C ASN A 47 -0.34 -9.48 15.35
N GLY A 48 0.73 -10.11 14.83
CA GLY A 48 1.46 -9.62 13.65
C GLY A 48 0.60 -9.38 12.41
N ILE A 49 -0.53 -10.09 12.27
CA ILE A 49 -1.51 -9.88 11.19
C ILE A 49 -2.15 -8.48 11.31
N VAL A 50 -2.48 -8.06 12.53
CA VAL A 50 -3.11 -6.75 12.75
C VAL A 50 -2.09 -5.64 12.59
N ALA A 51 -0.88 -5.81 13.13
CA ALA A 51 0.23 -4.88 12.93
C ALA A 51 0.56 -4.70 11.44
N GLY A 52 0.63 -5.80 10.68
CA GLY A 52 0.85 -5.77 9.23
C GLY A 52 -0.30 -5.09 8.49
N SER A 53 -1.55 -5.47 8.77
CA SER A 53 -2.72 -4.88 8.10
C SER A 53 -2.84 -3.38 8.36
N LEU A 54 -2.62 -2.94 9.61
CA LEU A 54 -2.61 -1.52 9.96
C LEU A 54 -1.51 -0.77 9.21
N THR A 55 -0.32 -1.35 9.16
CA THR A 55 0.81 -0.81 8.38
C THR A 55 0.44 -0.67 6.90
N ALA A 56 -0.14 -1.71 6.28
CA ALA A 56 -0.57 -1.68 4.89
C ALA A 56 -1.59 -0.58 4.62
N ILE A 57 -2.57 -0.40 5.51
CA ILE A 57 -3.60 0.64 5.38
C ILE A 57 -2.96 2.03 5.46
N ILE A 58 -2.08 2.26 6.44
CA ILE A 58 -1.39 3.54 6.63
C ILE A 58 -0.53 3.86 5.41
N LEU A 59 0.31 2.92 4.96
CA LEU A 59 1.17 3.12 3.80
C LEU A 59 0.36 3.27 2.51
N ASN A 60 -0.71 2.49 2.31
CA ASN A 60 -1.59 2.65 1.16
C ASN A 60 -2.26 4.04 1.16
N LEU A 61 -2.67 4.56 2.32
CA LEU A 61 -3.23 5.91 2.41
C LEU A 61 -2.18 6.99 2.08
N ILE A 62 -0.94 6.83 2.57
CA ILE A 62 0.15 7.77 2.30
C ILE A 62 0.53 7.74 0.82
N PHE A 63 0.84 6.57 0.26
CA PHE A 63 1.33 6.46 -1.11
C PHE A 63 0.19 6.60 -2.13
N ASN A 64 -0.87 5.79 -2.02
CA ASN A 64 -1.95 5.77 -3.01
C ASN A 64 -2.95 6.92 -2.83
N GLY A 65 -3.18 7.37 -1.59
CA GLY A 65 -4.06 8.52 -1.31
C GLY A 65 -3.49 9.87 -1.76
N LEU A 66 -2.16 10.03 -1.86
CA LEU A 66 -1.52 11.23 -2.40
C LEU A 66 -1.31 11.21 -3.92
N ASN A 67 -1.51 10.05 -4.55
CA ASN A 67 -1.41 9.90 -6.00
C ASN A 67 -2.71 10.31 -6.68
N TYR A 68 -2.92 11.63 -6.75
CA TYR A 68 -3.70 12.21 -7.83
C TYR A 68 -2.99 11.88 -9.15
N THR A 69 -3.35 10.73 -9.74
CA THR A 69 -3.03 10.43 -11.13
C THR A 69 -3.58 11.58 -11.94
N LYS A 70 -2.70 12.50 -12.37
CA LYS A 70 -3.10 13.52 -13.33
C LYS A 70 -3.55 12.75 -14.57
N PRO A 71 -4.82 12.90 -15.01
CA PRO A 71 -5.28 12.24 -16.21
C PRO A 71 -4.36 12.70 -17.34
N LYS A 72 -3.66 11.75 -17.95
CA LYS A 72 -2.80 11.99 -19.10
C LYS A 72 -3.73 12.48 -20.21
N HIS A 73 -3.66 13.77 -20.53
CA HIS A 73 -4.39 14.37 -21.64
C HIS A 73 -3.80 13.78 -22.93
N THR A 74 -4.34 12.65 -23.38
CA THR A 74 -4.03 12.05 -24.68
C THR A 74 -4.57 13.02 -25.73
N ASN A 75 -3.71 13.88 -26.25
CA ASN A 75 -4.03 14.71 -27.41
C ASN A 75 -4.15 13.79 -28.63
N HIS A 76 -5.38 13.41 -28.94
CA HIS A 76 -5.76 12.77 -30.18
C HIS A 76 -5.97 13.87 -31.22
N ASN A 77 -4.89 14.33 -31.86
CA ASN A 77 -5.01 15.08 -33.12
C ASN A 77 -5.18 14.06 -34.24
N GLN A 78 -6.41 13.57 -34.37
CA GLN A 78 -6.93 13.02 -35.60
C GLN A 78 -7.48 14.19 -36.41
N GLY A 79 -6.78 14.48 -37.51
CA GLY A 79 -7.07 15.55 -38.45
C GLY A 79 -6.33 15.29 -39.75
N GLU A 80 -6.62 14.15 -40.37
CA GLU A 80 -6.46 14.00 -41.82
C GLU A 80 -7.48 14.93 -42.49
N GLU A 81 -7.10 16.14 -42.90
CA GLU A 81 -7.91 16.92 -43.87
C GLU A 81 -7.14 18.01 -44.65
N HIS A 82 -5.91 17.73 -45.12
CA HIS A 82 -5.33 18.52 -46.22
C HIS A 82 -4.74 17.61 -47.29
N ALA A 83 -5.63 16.81 -47.88
CA ALA A 83 -5.58 16.53 -49.31
C ALA A 83 -6.45 17.58 -50.01
N ALA A 84 -5.85 18.67 -50.49
CA ALA A 84 -6.40 19.58 -51.49
C ALA A 84 -5.26 20.39 -52.11
#